data_AF-A0A9D6APP7-F1
#
_entry.id   AF-A0A9D6APP7-F1
#
_cell.length_a   1.000
_cell.length_b   1.000
_cell.length_c   1.000
_cell.angle_alpha   90.00
_cell.angle_beta   90.00
_cell.angle_gamma   90.00
#
_symmetry.space_group_name_H-M   'P 1'
#
loop_
_entity.id
_entity.type
_entity.pdbx_description
1 polymer ?
#
loop_
_entity_poly.entity_id
_entity_poly.type
_entity_poly.pdbx_seq_one_letter_code
_entity_poly.pdbx_strand_id
1 'polypeptide(L)' 'MFGFFAGHYKKAALRFLSQHDVGQRIFSQGDGGPKMRYLREQGYVVSDRVSETRWMHIIVGKPKSGA' A
#
# COMPACT_ATOMS: atom_id res chain seq x y z
N MET A 1 18.72 17.13 1.25
CA MET A 1 18.18 16.76 2.59
C MET A 1 16.83 16.05 2.42
N PHE A 2 16.82 14.82 1.85
CA PHE A 2 15.60 14.07 1.46
C PHE A 2 15.26 12.89 2.39
N GLY A 3 15.81 12.86 3.61
CA GLY A 3 15.78 11.67 4.48
C GLY A 3 14.65 11.58 5.51
N PHE A 4 13.89 12.65 5.78
CA PHE A 4 12.99 12.68 6.95
C PHE A 4 11.55 12.22 6.68
N PHE A 5 11.06 12.22 5.44
CA PHE A 5 9.70 11.73 5.13
C PHE A 5 9.65 10.24 4.77
N ALA A 6 10.81 9.59 4.64
CA ALA A 6 10.89 8.21 4.18
C ALA A 6 10.51 7.16 5.25
N GLY A 7 10.80 7.45 6.51
CA GLY A 7 10.54 6.51 7.62
C GLY A 7 9.06 6.37 7.99
N HIS A 8 8.27 7.43 7.85
CA HIS A 8 6.88 7.44 8.31
C HIS A 8 5.94 6.61 7.44
N TYR A 9 6.16 6.56 6.13
CA TYR A 9 5.24 5.85 5.23
C TYR A 9 5.34 4.33 5.37
N LYS A 10 6.50 3.76 5.74
CA LYS A 10 6.65 2.32 5.97
C LYS A 10 5.78 1.86 7.13
N LYS A 11 5.84 2.55 8.27
CA LYS A 11 5.00 2.25 9.44
C LYS A 11 3.52 2.40 9.10
N ALA A 12 3.15 3.45 8.38
CA ALA A 12 1.77 3.67 7.93
C ALA A 12 1.30 2.58 6.94
N ALA A 13 2.17 2.10 6.05
CA ALA A 13 1.90 1.05 5.08
C ALA A 13 1.64 -0.30 5.76
N LEU A 14 2.49 -0.66 6.72
CA LEU A 14 2.32 -1.89 7.49
C LEU A 14 1.08 -1.84 8.39
N ARG A 15 0.81 -0.70 9.05
CA ARG A 15 -0.43 -0.51 9.82
C ARG A 15 -1.67 -0.56 8.91
N PHE A 16 -1.57 -0.03 7.70
CA PHE A 16 -2.65 -0.14 6.72
C PHE A 16 -2.91 -1.60 6.36
N LEU A 17 -1.88 -2.40 6.07
CA LEU A 17 -2.04 -3.84 5.81
C LEU A 17 -2.62 -4.61 7.00
N SER A 18 -2.29 -4.24 8.24
CA SER A 18 -2.84 -4.94 9.41
C SER A 18 -4.34 -4.67 9.61
N GLN A 19 -4.86 -3.57 9.06
CA GLN A 19 -6.27 -3.17 9.18
C GLN A 19 -7.18 -3.72 8.07
N HIS A 20 -6.61 -4.36 7.06
CA HIS A 20 -7.33 -4.79 5.87
C HIS A 20 -7.01 -6.24 5.56
N ASP A 21 -7.91 -6.95 4.89
CA ASP A 21 -7.74 -8.38 4.62
C ASP A 21 -7.17 -8.69 3.24
N VAL A 22 -6.58 -9.87 3.10
CA VAL A 22 -6.12 -10.36 1.80
C VAL A 22 -7.35 -10.58 0.90
N GLY A 23 -7.28 -10.12 -0.34
CA GLY A 23 -8.38 -10.06 -1.29
C GLY A 23 -9.21 -8.78 -1.21
N GLN A 24 -9.03 -7.95 -0.16
CA GLN A 24 -9.77 -6.70 -0.03
C GLN A 24 -9.36 -5.69 -1.11
N ARG A 25 -10.36 -5.04 -1.71
CA ARG A 25 -10.20 -4.00 -2.72
C ARG A 25 -10.38 -2.63 -2.08
N ILE A 26 -9.43 -1.74 -2.32
CA ILE A 26 -9.38 -0.41 -1.73
C ILE A 26 -9.20 0.61 -2.84
N PHE A 27 -9.96 1.70 -2.79
CA PHE A 27 -9.92 2.73 -3.82
C PHE A 27 -9.26 4.00 -3.27
N SER A 28 -8.39 4.62 -4.07
CA SER A 28 -7.87 5.96 -3.77
C SER A 28 -7.93 6.88 -4.98
N GLN A 29 -7.87 8.18 -4.69
CA GLN A 29 -7.53 9.17 -5.70
C GLN A 29 -6.00 9.17 -5.87
N GLY A 30 -5.53 9.09 -7.10
CA GLY A 30 -4.11 8.87 -7.43
C GLY A 30 -3.62 7.48 -7.05
N ASP A 31 -2.32 7.23 -7.26
CA ASP A 31 -1.66 5.92 -7.09
C ASP A 31 -1.53 5.45 -5.62
N GLY A 32 -2.12 6.21 -4.69
CA GLY A 32 -2.05 6.01 -3.25
C GLY A 32 -0.73 6.44 -2.60
N GLY A 33 0.12 7.15 -3.35
CA GLY A 33 1.34 7.79 -2.87
C GLY A 33 2.43 6.83 -2.37
N PRO A 34 3.42 7.33 -1.61
CA PRO A 34 4.57 6.56 -1.15
C PRO A 34 4.20 5.32 -0.33
N LYS A 35 3.10 5.39 0.41
CA LYS A 35 2.57 4.26 1.19
C LYS A 35 2.18 3.08 0.30
N MET A 36 1.32 3.31 -0.71
CA MET A 36 0.90 2.25 -1.62
C MET A 36 2.03 1.80 -2.54
N ARG A 37 2.91 2.73 -2.93
CA ARG A 37 4.13 2.40 -3.67
C ARG A 37 5.00 1.38 -2.92
N TYR A 38 5.29 1.64 -1.65
CA TYR A 38 6.02 0.70 -0.80
C TYR A 38 5.34 -0.68 -0.75
N LEU A 39 4.02 -0.72 -0.58
CA LEU A 39 3.28 -1.99 -0.52
C LEU A 39 3.33 -2.78 -1.84
N ARG A 40 3.34 -2.09 -2.99
CA ARG A 40 3.54 -2.71 -4.30
C ARG A 40 4.95 -3.26 -4.46
N GLU A 41 5.96 -2.48 -4.08
CA GLU A 41 7.37 -2.88 -4.16
C GLU A 41 7.66 -4.11 -3.28
N GLN A 42 6.95 -4.28 -2.17
CA GLN A 42 7.05 -5.47 -1.32
C GLN A 42 6.17 -6.65 -1.79
N GLY A 43 5.37 -6.48 -2.85
CA GLY A 43 4.49 -7.53 -3.37
C GLY A 43 3.25 -7.81 -2.51
N TYR A 44 2.87 -6.89 -1.61
CA TYR A 44 1.69 -7.05 -0.75
C TYR A 44 0.40 -6.51 -1.39
N VAL A 45 0.54 -5.57 -2.32
CA VAL A 45 -0.59 -4.91 -2.98
C VAL A 45 -0.36 -4.89 -4.48
N VAL A 46 -1.39 -5.24 -5.25
CA VAL A 46 -1.46 -4.99 -6.69
C VAL A 46 -2.34 -3.76 -6.90
N SER A 47 -1.97 -2.86 -7.80
CA SER A 47 -2.74 -1.65 -8.05
C SER A 47 -3.06 -1.50 -9.53
N ASP A 48 -4.34 -1.28 -9.82
CA ASP A 48 -4.85 -1.05 -11.16
C ASP A 48 -5.45 0.35 -11.26
N ARG A 49 -5.21 1.02 -12.38
CA ARG A 49 -5.84 2.30 -12.67
C ARG A 49 -7.26 2.05 -13.17
N VAL A 50 -8.24 2.57 -12.45
CA VAL A 50 -9.68 2.40 -12.79
C VAL A 50 -10.20 3.59 -13.59
N SER A 51 -9.66 4.79 -13.34
CA SER A 51 -9.95 5.99 -14.11
C SER A 51 -8.75 6.93 -14.14
N GLU A 52 -8.89 8.09 -14.78
CA GLU A 52 -7.81 9.08 -14.83
C GLU A 52 -7.33 9.48 -13.43
N THR A 53 -8.24 9.58 -12.47
CA THR A 53 -7.94 10.04 -11.11
C THR A 53 -8.08 8.95 -10.06
N ARG A 54 -8.65 7.78 -10.37
CA ARG A 54 -8.89 6.71 -9.37
C ARG A 54 -8.07 5.46 -9.64
N TRP A 55 -7.58 4.88 -8.56
CA TRP A 55 -6.85 3.62 -8.52
C TRP A 55 -7.56 2.64 -7.59
N MET A 56 -7.50 1.37 -7.94
CA MET A 56 -7.90 0.24 -7.12
C MET A 56 -6.65 -0.50 -6.65
N HIS A 57 -6.63 -0.86 -5.38
CA HIS A 57 -5.56 -1.57 -4.71
C HIS A 57 -6.12 -2.86 -4.15
N ILE A 58 -5.62 -4.00 -4.63
CA ILE A 58 -5.98 -5.32 -4.14
C ILE A 58 -4.86 -5.80 -3.23
N ILE A 59 -5.19 -6.12 -1.98
CA ILE A 59 -4.22 -6.74 -1.07
C ILE A 59 -4.06 -8.20 -1.48
N VAL A 60 -2.85 -8.58 -1.88
CA VAL A 60 -2.53 -9.95 -2.32
C VAL A 60 -1.69 -10.71 -1.30
N GLY A 61 -1.12 -10.01 -0.32
CA GLY A 61 -0.33 -10.62 0.73
C GLY A 61 -0.16 -9.69 1.93
N LYS A 62 0.29 -10.27 3.03
CA LYS A 62 0.71 -9.56 4.24
C LYS A 62 2.13 -10.01 4.59
N PRO A 63 2.92 -9.17 5.27
CA PRO A 63 4.17 -9.64 5.85
C PRO A 63 3.86 -10.88 6.70
N LYS A 64 4.61 -11.97 6.50
CA LYS A 64 4.56 -13.10 7.41
C LYS A 64 4.93 -12.53 8.77
N SER A 65 3.98 -12.51 9.70
CA SER A 65 4.28 -12.25 11.11
C SER A 65 5.32 -13.29 11.50
N GLY A 66 6.60 -12.91 11.46
CA GLY A 66 7.67 -13.75 11.95
C GLY A 66 7.62 -13.70 13.46
N ALA A 67 7.33 -14.86 14.06
CA ALA A 67 7.63 -15.29 15.44
C ALA A 67 7.28 -14.31 16.58
#